data_AF-A0A1B9LHZ0-F1
#
_entry.id   AF-A0A1B9LHZ0-F1
#
_cell.length_a   1.000
_cell.length_b   1.000
_cell.length_c   1.000
_cell.angle_alpha   90.00
_cell.angle_beta   90.00
_cell.angle_gamma   90.00
#
_symmetry.space_group_name_H-M   'P 1'
#
loop_
_entity.id
_entity.type
_entity.pdbx_description
1 polymer ?
#
loop_
_entity_poly.entity_id
_entity_poly.type
_entity_poly.pdbx_seq_one_letter_code
_entity_poly.pdbx_strand_id
1 'polypeptide(L)'
;MVASSTDNSSATDPINLTTEFVKFSDITTFVPFTSYPEIALSDIIIKSNYWLDIDGDANPNVTGGLKIKWQDSEGNDITETVKNNANSELKGCSAPYQLTIEAANGVLSTQYGDPRTSNFTGGKHTYYINPKIVQPEVCNIRPNLSLEFPDASVSNGPDWKAHKGFYVMDLNKPEVNFPTTGSNNLFFDIVFVGEVPATSLVQYNGSNVYPISGSGVHLELSAPSKGVLRLYVKGPTASNSSGFSPSIFRLYKDQAKNDLLYAFNIQRWYVAKLNGNGNYDSAVDFCNSLSGYRVPLVTDFTNSNRMNWHGGIPGVNGDYQRRISYKQNDGSWMGGLFNEWGAVANESTNYPGTDWGVFDAGHQGWSYGSYFWTSNKENDTYNFVVESHLGATGDQLLTDNTYGVACVTP
;
A
#
# COMPACT_ATOMS: atom_id res chain seq x y z
N MET A 1 2.66 11.32 -32.93
CA MET A 1 1.75 10.22 -33.33
C MET A 1 2.54 8.93 -33.27
N VAL A 2 2.04 7.91 -32.57
CA VAL A 2 2.70 6.60 -32.46
C VAL A 2 1.83 5.57 -33.18
N ALA A 3 2.33 5.02 -34.29
CA ALA A 3 1.60 4.03 -35.06
C ALA A 3 1.80 2.62 -34.46
N SER A 4 0.79 1.76 -34.52
CA SER A 4 0.85 0.39 -34.01
C SER A 4 1.99 -0.42 -34.65
N SER A 5 2.28 -0.19 -35.94
CA SER A 5 3.35 -0.87 -36.68
C SER A 5 4.77 -0.50 -36.23
N THR A 6 4.92 0.58 -35.47
CA THR A 6 6.22 1.11 -35.02
C THR A 6 6.36 1.14 -33.50
N ASP A 7 5.28 0.83 -32.77
CA ASP A 7 5.28 0.83 -31.33
C ASP A 7 5.87 -0.46 -30.78
N ASN A 8 6.84 -0.32 -29.88
CA ASN A 8 7.48 -1.43 -29.15
C ASN A 8 7.31 -1.27 -27.64
N SER A 9 6.33 -0.44 -27.21
CA SER A 9 6.10 -0.18 -25.80
C SER A 9 5.72 -1.43 -25.02
N SER A 10 6.12 -1.48 -23.76
CA SER A 10 5.84 -2.58 -22.84
C SER A 10 5.64 -2.10 -21.41
N ALA A 11 5.23 -2.98 -20.51
CA ALA A 11 5.11 -2.64 -19.09
C ALA A 11 6.45 -2.19 -18.47
N THR A 12 7.58 -2.70 -18.97
CA THR A 12 8.92 -2.35 -18.47
C THR A 12 9.59 -1.23 -19.27
N ASP A 13 9.11 -0.96 -20.48
CA ASP A 13 9.59 0.11 -21.36
C ASP A 13 8.39 0.84 -21.98
N PRO A 14 7.66 1.65 -21.21
CA PRO A 14 6.47 2.35 -21.68
C PRO A 14 6.85 3.62 -22.47
N ILE A 15 5.87 4.13 -23.22
CA ILE A 15 5.92 5.48 -23.80
C ILE A 15 5.91 6.50 -22.66
N ASN A 16 7.06 7.10 -22.40
CA ASN A 16 7.19 8.16 -21.40
C ASN A 16 6.74 9.49 -22.00
N LEU A 17 5.65 10.04 -21.45
CA LEU A 17 5.17 11.36 -21.84
C LEU A 17 6.16 12.43 -21.36
N THR A 18 6.30 13.51 -22.13
CA THR A 18 7.21 14.62 -21.82
C THR A 18 6.50 15.84 -21.23
N THR A 19 5.17 15.86 -21.33
CA THR A 19 4.30 16.94 -20.84
C THR A 19 3.73 16.56 -19.47
N GLU A 20 3.61 17.54 -18.59
CA GLU A 20 3.04 17.38 -17.24
C GLU A 20 1.52 17.57 -17.27
N PHE A 21 0.83 17.06 -16.25
CA PHE A 21 -0.61 17.22 -16.07
C PHE A 21 -1.45 16.74 -17.27
N VAL A 22 -0.94 15.74 -18.00
CA VAL A 22 -1.65 15.15 -19.14
C VAL A 22 -2.93 14.48 -18.66
N LYS A 23 -4.04 14.80 -19.32
CA LYS A 23 -5.36 14.22 -19.07
C LYS A 23 -5.65 13.05 -20.00
N PHE A 24 -6.62 12.21 -19.65
CA PHE A 24 -7.05 11.13 -20.55
C PHE A 24 -7.53 11.68 -21.90
N SER A 25 -8.18 12.85 -21.90
CA SER A 25 -8.64 13.56 -23.10
C SER A 25 -7.52 14.02 -24.04
N ASP A 26 -6.30 14.18 -23.51
CA ASP A 26 -5.14 14.60 -24.30
C ASP A 26 -4.54 13.44 -25.08
N ILE A 27 -4.86 12.19 -24.70
CA ILE A 27 -4.50 10.98 -25.44
C ILE A 27 -5.54 10.72 -26.54
N THR A 28 -5.28 11.28 -27.72
CA THR A 28 -6.20 11.20 -28.86
C THR A 28 -6.08 9.87 -29.60
N THR A 29 -7.22 9.27 -29.93
CA THR A 29 -7.33 8.06 -30.76
C THR A 29 -8.42 8.25 -31.83
N PHE A 30 -8.61 7.26 -32.72
CA PHE A 30 -9.73 7.26 -33.67
C PHE A 30 -11.10 7.05 -33.01
N VAL A 31 -11.16 6.67 -31.74
CA VAL A 31 -12.40 6.59 -30.97
C VAL A 31 -12.55 7.87 -30.15
N PRO A 32 -13.38 8.83 -30.57
CA PRO A 32 -13.58 10.06 -29.83
C PRO A 32 -14.34 9.79 -28.53
N PHE A 33 -14.14 10.65 -27.53
CA PHE A 33 -14.86 10.56 -26.24
C PHE A 33 -16.39 10.64 -26.39
N THR A 34 -16.90 11.27 -27.46
CA THR A 34 -18.34 11.32 -27.78
C THR A 34 -18.93 9.95 -28.14
N SER A 35 -18.09 9.01 -28.56
CA SER A 35 -18.47 7.65 -28.96
C SER A 35 -17.73 6.62 -28.09
N TYR A 36 -17.41 6.95 -26.85
CA TYR A 36 -16.58 6.08 -26.01
C TYR A 36 -17.37 4.89 -25.41
N PRO A 37 -16.81 3.67 -25.40
CA PRO A 37 -15.46 3.27 -25.81
C PRO A 37 -15.37 2.67 -27.22
N GLU A 38 -16.39 2.84 -28.07
CA GLU A 38 -16.48 2.16 -29.37
C GLU A 38 -17.14 3.01 -30.46
N ILE A 39 -16.57 2.99 -31.65
CA ILE A 39 -17.09 3.66 -32.84
C ILE A 39 -17.18 2.69 -34.03
N ALA A 40 -18.22 2.83 -34.84
CA ALA A 40 -18.37 2.02 -36.06
C ALA A 40 -17.29 2.38 -37.08
N LEU A 41 -16.77 1.37 -37.80
CA LEU A 41 -15.78 1.62 -38.86
C LEU A 41 -16.37 2.43 -40.02
N SER A 42 -17.69 2.34 -40.26
CA SER A 42 -18.40 3.21 -41.20
C SER A 42 -18.24 4.69 -40.86
N ASP A 43 -18.29 5.05 -39.58
CA ASP A 43 -18.12 6.43 -39.12
C ASP A 43 -16.68 6.94 -39.27
N ILE A 44 -15.70 6.06 -39.43
CA ILE A 44 -14.30 6.43 -39.65
C ILE A 44 -13.98 6.42 -41.15
N ILE A 45 -14.22 5.29 -41.82
CA ILE A 45 -13.80 5.03 -43.20
C ILE A 45 -14.56 5.94 -44.17
N ILE A 46 -15.88 6.07 -44.00
CA ILE A 46 -16.70 6.88 -44.91
C ILE A 46 -16.44 8.37 -44.66
N LYS A 47 -16.46 8.82 -43.40
CA LYS A 47 -16.26 10.25 -43.08
C LYS A 47 -14.85 10.76 -43.42
N SER A 48 -13.84 9.88 -43.38
CA SER A 48 -12.45 10.25 -43.67
C SER A 48 -12.03 9.95 -45.11
N ASN A 49 -12.93 9.46 -45.96
CA ASN A 49 -12.63 9.01 -47.33
C ASN A 49 -11.46 8.01 -47.39
N TYR A 50 -11.39 7.07 -46.43
CA TYR A 50 -10.39 5.99 -46.41
C TYR A 50 -10.82 4.79 -47.27
N TRP A 51 -11.44 5.07 -48.40
CA TRP A 51 -11.88 4.10 -49.39
C TRP A 51 -11.69 4.73 -50.77
N LEU A 52 -11.56 3.88 -51.79
CA LEU A 52 -11.36 4.31 -53.17
C LEU A 52 -12.45 3.69 -54.03
N ASP A 53 -12.99 4.50 -54.92
CA ASP A 53 -13.93 4.12 -55.96
C ASP A 53 -13.47 4.74 -57.29
N ILE A 54 -13.55 3.95 -58.36
CA ILE A 54 -13.05 4.32 -59.70
C ILE A 54 -14.21 4.31 -60.72
N ASP A 55 -15.30 3.58 -60.46
CA ASP A 55 -16.45 3.45 -61.36
C ASP A 55 -17.67 4.30 -60.96
N GLY A 56 -17.58 5.07 -59.87
CA GLY A 56 -18.51 6.15 -59.54
C GLY A 56 -19.62 5.75 -58.55
N ASP A 57 -19.37 4.71 -57.77
CA ASP A 57 -20.25 4.25 -56.71
C ASP A 57 -20.38 5.24 -55.55
N ALA A 58 -21.63 5.50 -55.16
CA ALA A 58 -21.93 6.37 -54.03
C ALA A 58 -22.31 5.56 -52.79
N ASN A 59 -21.68 5.87 -51.65
CA ASN A 59 -22.00 5.33 -50.32
C ASN A 59 -21.68 3.84 -50.14
N PRO A 60 -20.43 3.46 -49.86
CA PRO A 60 -20.08 2.07 -49.56
C PRO A 60 -20.71 1.65 -48.23
N ASN A 61 -21.01 0.36 -48.10
CA ASN A 61 -21.42 -0.24 -46.83
C ASN A 61 -20.19 -0.84 -46.14
N VAL A 62 -19.97 -0.43 -44.90
CA VAL A 62 -18.81 -0.82 -44.06
C VAL A 62 -19.32 -1.39 -42.75
N THR A 63 -18.87 -2.60 -42.39
CA THR A 63 -19.19 -3.24 -41.10
C THR A 63 -17.99 -3.26 -40.15
N GLY A 64 -18.22 -3.60 -38.87
CA GLY A 64 -17.19 -3.66 -37.84
C GLY A 64 -17.06 -2.37 -37.03
N GLY A 65 -16.14 -2.36 -36.07
CA GLY A 65 -15.95 -1.26 -35.13
C GLY A 65 -14.52 -1.20 -34.59
N LEU A 66 -14.14 -0.02 -34.11
CA LEU A 66 -12.97 0.18 -33.26
C LEU A 66 -13.41 0.31 -31.82
N LYS A 67 -12.82 -0.51 -30.95
CA LYS A 67 -13.05 -0.49 -29.52
C LYS A 67 -11.78 -0.14 -28.78
N ILE A 68 -11.92 0.60 -27.69
CA ILE A 68 -10.83 0.92 -26.77
C ILE A 68 -11.05 0.28 -25.42
N LYS A 69 -9.94 -0.12 -24.79
CA LYS A 69 -9.88 -0.53 -23.40
C LYS A 69 -8.71 0.15 -22.71
N TRP A 70 -8.95 0.71 -21.53
CA TRP A 70 -7.90 1.14 -20.61
C TRP A 70 -7.74 0.17 -19.46
N GLN A 71 -6.49 -0.08 -19.10
CA GLN A 71 -6.16 -0.73 -17.83
C GLN A 71 -5.08 0.08 -17.09
N ASP A 72 -5.13 0.06 -15.77
CA ASP A 72 -4.03 0.58 -14.95
C ASP A 72 -2.87 -0.43 -14.87
N SER A 73 -1.82 -0.07 -14.13
CA SER A 73 -0.63 -0.91 -13.91
C SER A 73 -0.90 -2.21 -13.15
N GLU A 74 -2.08 -2.36 -12.58
CA GLU A 74 -2.53 -3.56 -11.87
C GLU A 74 -3.43 -4.43 -12.74
N GLY A 75 -3.73 -3.99 -13.96
CA GLY A 75 -4.60 -4.69 -14.88
C GLY A 75 -6.09 -4.47 -14.62
N ASN A 76 -6.47 -3.56 -13.72
CA ASN A 76 -7.88 -3.21 -13.52
C ASN A 76 -8.42 -2.53 -14.78
N ASP A 77 -9.60 -2.91 -15.24
CA ASP A 77 -10.27 -2.22 -16.34
C ASP A 77 -10.83 -0.88 -15.84
N ILE A 78 -10.27 0.21 -16.36
CA ILE A 78 -10.65 1.58 -16.00
C ILE A 78 -11.36 2.30 -17.15
N THR A 79 -11.78 1.59 -18.19
CA THR A 79 -12.34 2.18 -19.42
C THR A 79 -13.56 3.07 -19.13
N GLU A 80 -14.48 2.59 -18.28
CA GLU A 80 -15.67 3.36 -17.88
C GLU A 80 -15.31 4.54 -16.96
N THR A 81 -14.29 4.38 -16.10
CA THR A 81 -13.77 5.48 -15.29
C THR A 81 -13.20 6.58 -16.18
N VAL A 82 -12.39 6.22 -17.18
CA VAL A 82 -11.81 7.16 -18.16
C VAL A 82 -12.91 7.87 -18.95
N LYS A 83 -13.94 7.14 -19.40
CA LYS A 83 -15.10 7.72 -20.09
C LYS A 83 -15.76 8.83 -19.27
N ASN A 84 -16.05 8.54 -18.00
CA ASN A 84 -16.74 9.46 -17.11
C ASN A 84 -15.83 10.59 -16.59
N ASN A 85 -14.51 10.45 -16.73
CA ASN A 85 -13.51 11.37 -16.19
C ASN A 85 -12.44 11.74 -17.22
N ALA A 86 -12.85 12.01 -18.47
CA ALA A 86 -11.91 12.30 -19.57
C ALA A 86 -10.93 13.43 -19.25
N ASN A 87 -11.37 14.44 -18.49
CA ASN A 87 -10.56 15.60 -18.13
C ASN A 87 -9.67 15.38 -16.88
N SER A 88 -9.67 14.18 -16.31
CA SER A 88 -8.79 13.85 -15.18
C SER A 88 -7.38 13.53 -15.66
N GLU A 89 -6.40 13.98 -14.88
CA GLU A 89 -4.98 13.74 -15.12
C GLU A 89 -4.60 12.26 -14.95
N LEU A 90 -3.68 11.79 -15.78
CA LEU A 90 -3.01 10.51 -15.58
C LEU A 90 -2.16 10.59 -14.30
N LYS A 91 -2.37 9.63 -13.40
CA LYS A 91 -1.64 9.49 -12.14
C LYS A 91 -0.46 8.55 -12.28
N GLY A 92 0.65 8.87 -11.61
CA GLY A 92 1.88 8.10 -11.69
C GLY A 92 1.76 6.73 -11.02
N CYS A 93 1.08 6.65 -9.88
CA CYS A 93 0.96 5.40 -9.12
C CYS A 93 0.09 4.33 -9.80
N SER A 94 -0.70 4.73 -10.79
CA SER A 94 -1.51 3.83 -11.64
C SER A 94 -0.82 3.52 -12.97
N ALA A 95 0.37 4.08 -13.21
CA ALA A 95 1.14 3.87 -14.42
C ALA A 95 2.13 2.70 -14.28
N PRO A 96 2.59 2.09 -15.39
CA PRO A 96 2.18 2.36 -16.76
C PRO A 96 0.74 1.93 -17.04
N TYR A 97 -0.01 2.76 -17.75
CA TYR A 97 -1.34 2.44 -18.24
C TYR A 97 -1.25 1.60 -19.50
N GLN A 98 -2.24 0.73 -19.71
CA GLN A 98 -2.41 -0.03 -20.94
C GLN A 98 -3.59 0.54 -21.72
N LEU A 99 -3.35 0.98 -22.95
CA LEU A 99 -4.37 1.42 -23.88
C LEU A 99 -4.44 0.41 -25.03
N THR A 100 -5.45 -0.46 -25.00
CA THR A 100 -5.69 -1.42 -26.09
C THR A 100 -6.68 -0.83 -27.08
N ILE A 101 -6.30 -0.82 -28.35
CA ILE A 101 -7.18 -0.49 -29.48
C ILE A 101 -7.41 -1.77 -30.26
N GLU A 102 -8.67 -2.15 -30.41
CA GLU A 102 -9.10 -3.37 -31.10
C GLU A 102 -10.02 -3.01 -32.27
N ALA A 103 -9.67 -3.48 -33.46
CA ALA A 103 -10.52 -3.44 -34.64
C ALA A 103 -11.19 -4.79 -34.82
N ALA A 104 -12.51 -4.80 -34.94
CA ALA A 104 -13.25 -6.00 -35.32
C ALA A 104 -13.01 -6.36 -36.80
N ASN A 105 -13.21 -7.63 -37.14
CA ASN A 105 -13.36 -8.03 -38.54
C ASN A 105 -14.51 -7.25 -39.18
N GLY A 106 -14.39 -6.95 -40.47
CA GLY A 106 -15.46 -6.29 -41.19
C GLY A 106 -15.38 -6.47 -42.70
N VAL A 107 -16.37 -5.89 -43.35
CA VAL A 107 -16.61 -6.01 -44.78
C VAL A 107 -16.83 -4.61 -45.32
N LEU A 108 -16.11 -4.27 -46.39
CA LEU A 108 -16.41 -3.13 -47.25
C LEU A 108 -17.08 -3.66 -48.51
N SER A 109 -18.24 -3.09 -48.84
CA SER A 109 -19.04 -3.52 -49.98
C SER A 109 -19.60 -2.32 -50.73
N THR A 110 -19.61 -2.40 -52.05
CA THR A 110 -20.14 -1.38 -52.95
C THR A 110 -21.34 -1.92 -53.74
N GLN A 111 -22.04 -1.05 -54.46
CA GLN A 111 -23.17 -1.43 -55.29
C GLN A 111 -22.68 -2.12 -56.57
N TYR A 112 -21.67 -1.53 -57.20
CA TYR A 112 -20.91 -1.99 -58.36
C TYR A 112 -19.41 -1.89 -58.01
N GLY A 113 -18.65 -2.91 -58.39
CA GLY A 113 -17.23 -2.99 -58.05
C GLY A 113 -16.68 -4.37 -58.34
N ASP A 114 -15.42 -4.44 -58.75
CA ASP A 114 -14.69 -5.69 -58.95
C ASP A 114 -13.39 -5.67 -58.13
N PRO A 115 -13.34 -6.31 -56.94
CA PRO A 115 -14.42 -7.07 -56.32
C PRO A 115 -15.48 -6.18 -55.65
N ARG A 116 -16.75 -6.61 -55.69
CA ARG A 116 -17.87 -5.89 -55.03
C ARG A 116 -17.74 -5.84 -53.52
N THR A 117 -17.04 -6.82 -52.94
CA THR A 117 -16.85 -6.97 -51.50
C THR A 117 -15.39 -7.25 -51.21
N SER A 118 -14.84 -6.54 -50.23
CA SER A 118 -13.56 -6.86 -49.62
C SER A 118 -13.74 -7.08 -48.13
N ASN A 119 -13.05 -8.08 -47.60
CA ASN A 119 -13.04 -8.36 -46.17
C ASN A 119 -11.74 -7.82 -45.58
N PHE A 120 -11.82 -7.24 -44.39
CA PHE A 120 -10.64 -6.90 -43.61
C PHE A 120 -10.65 -7.66 -42.29
N THR A 121 -9.48 -8.22 -41.96
CA THR A 121 -9.24 -8.92 -40.71
C THR A 121 -8.93 -7.90 -39.64
N GLY A 122 -9.66 -7.98 -38.53
CA GLY A 122 -9.44 -7.19 -37.35
C GLY A 122 -8.12 -7.54 -36.65
N GLY A 123 -7.80 -6.76 -35.63
CA GLY A 123 -6.57 -6.92 -34.87
C GLY A 123 -6.60 -6.04 -33.62
N LYS A 124 -5.66 -6.26 -32.71
CA LYS A 124 -5.53 -5.42 -31.53
C LYS A 124 -4.07 -5.06 -31.28
N HIS A 125 -3.86 -3.88 -30.73
CA HIS A 125 -2.56 -3.40 -30.29
C HIS A 125 -2.71 -2.74 -28.92
N THR A 126 -1.74 -2.95 -28.03
CA THR A 126 -1.73 -2.35 -26.69
C THR A 126 -0.53 -1.41 -26.56
N TYR A 127 -0.81 -0.15 -26.25
CA TYR A 127 0.20 0.85 -25.92
C TYR A 127 0.39 0.91 -24.41
N TYR A 128 1.63 1.00 -23.95
CA TYR A 128 1.96 1.23 -22.55
C TYR A 128 2.38 2.68 -22.35
N ILE A 129 1.71 3.41 -21.47
CA ILE A 129 1.84 4.86 -21.34
C ILE A 129 2.21 5.24 -19.91
N ASN A 130 3.25 6.05 -19.76
CA ASN A 130 3.70 6.55 -18.46
C ASN A 130 3.66 8.08 -18.44
N PRO A 131 2.89 8.72 -17.53
CA PRO A 131 2.82 10.18 -17.45
C PRO A 131 4.13 10.76 -16.90
N LYS A 132 4.40 12.02 -17.24
CA LYS A 132 5.49 12.77 -16.61
C LYS A 132 5.06 13.23 -15.22
N ILE A 133 5.76 12.74 -14.20
CA ILE A 133 5.55 13.10 -12.80
C ILE A 133 6.81 13.79 -12.29
N VAL A 134 6.79 15.11 -12.18
CA VAL A 134 7.96 15.86 -11.71
C VAL A 134 8.08 15.79 -10.19
N GLN A 135 7.01 16.11 -9.47
CA GLN A 135 6.97 16.08 -8.02
C GLN A 135 6.61 14.69 -7.49
N PRO A 136 7.19 14.23 -6.36
CA PRO A 136 6.87 12.95 -5.75
C PRO A 136 5.37 12.73 -5.53
N GLU A 137 4.84 11.62 -6.06
CA GLU A 137 3.50 11.10 -5.83
C GLU A 137 3.62 9.81 -5.01
N VAL A 138 3.11 9.82 -3.78
CA VAL A 138 3.19 8.65 -2.87
C VAL A 138 2.16 7.61 -3.28
N CYS A 139 2.62 6.38 -3.50
CA CYS A 139 1.76 5.28 -3.95
C CYS A 139 1.30 4.39 -2.80
N ASN A 140 2.18 4.13 -1.83
CA ASN A 140 1.86 3.36 -0.64
C ASN A 140 2.90 3.59 0.45
N ILE A 141 2.50 3.28 1.68
CA ILE A 141 3.35 3.28 2.87
C ILE A 141 3.51 1.84 3.30
N ARG A 142 4.73 1.32 3.19
CA ARG A 142 5.01 -0.11 3.24
C ARG A 142 5.81 -0.46 4.51
N PRO A 143 5.18 -1.07 5.53
CA PRO A 143 5.86 -1.76 6.62
C PRO A 143 6.47 -3.08 6.11
N ASN A 144 6.84 -3.99 7.02
CA ASN A 144 7.24 -5.33 6.66
C ASN A 144 6.09 -6.10 5.98
N LEU A 145 6.41 -6.79 4.89
CA LEU A 145 5.49 -7.61 4.09
C LEU A 145 5.86 -9.10 4.07
N SER A 146 6.86 -9.53 4.86
CA SER A 146 7.45 -10.87 4.76
C SER A 146 6.48 -12.03 4.94
N LEU A 147 5.35 -11.80 5.61
CA LEU A 147 4.30 -12.80 5.80
C LEU A 147 3.10 -12.64 4.87
N GLU A 148 3.13 -11.71 3.92
CA GLU A 148 2.07 -11.59 2.92
C GLU A 148 2.34 -12.46 1.68
N PHE A 149 3.19 -13.49 1.76
CA PHE A 149 3.42 -14.46 0.69
C PHE A 149 2.64 -15.76 0.99
N PRO A 150 2.30 -16.57 -0.04
CA PRO A 150 0.94 -17.07 -0.35
C PRO A 150 0.23 -17.97 0.68
N ASP A 151 0.83 -18.25 1.83
CA ASP A 151 0.32 -19.19 2.82
C ASP A 151 -0.29 -18.52 4.07
N ALA A 152 -0.16 -17.20 4.24
CA ALA A 152 -0.77 -16.51 5.38
C ALA A 152 -2.21 -16.03 5.07
N SER A 153 -3.16 -16.42 5.92
CA SER A 153 -4.58 -16.03 5.87
C SER A 153 -4.86 -14.62 6.38
N VAL A 154 -3.90 -13.70 6.25
CA VAL A 154 -4.04 -12.34 6.73
C VAL A 154 -5.06 -11.58 5.88
N SER A 155 -6.11 -11.07 6.53
CA SER A 155 -7.14 -10.30 5.83
C SER A 155 -6.72 -8.84 5.60
N ASN A 156 -7.23 -8.24 4.53
CA ASN A 156 -6.94 -6.84 4.19
C ASN A 156 -7.98 -5.90 4.81
N GLY A 157 -7.52 -4.88 5.53
CA GLY A 157 -8.34 -3.76 5.97
C GLY A 157 -8.67 -2.78 4.84
N PRO A 158 -9.59 -1.83 5.08
CA PRO A 158 -10.01 -0.85 4.06
C PRO A 158 -8.91 0.14 3.66
N ASP A 159 -7.90 0.28 4.50
CA ASP A 159 -6.74 1.16 4.39
C ASP A 159 -5.48 0.41 3.92
N TRP A 160 -5.59 -0.89 3.62
CA TRP A 160 -4.49 -1.74 3.23
C TRP A 160 -4.62 -2.25 1.80
N LYS A 161 -3.49 -2.27 1.10
CA LYS A 161 -3.36 -2.90 -0.21
C LYS A 161 -2.41 -4.08 -0.13
N ALA A 162 -2.95 -5.28 -0.38
CA ALA A 162 -2.21 -6.54 -0.35
C ALA A 162 -0.88 -6.46 -1.09
N HIS A 163 0.19 -6.93 -0.45
CA HIS A 163 1.56 -6.96 -0.98
C HIS A 163 2.16 -5.59 -1.34
N LYS A 164 1.50 -4.47 -1.01
CA LYS A 164 1.97 -3.12 -1.33
C LYS A 164 2.15 -2.26 -0.08
N GLY A 165 1.15 -2.16 0.78
CA GLY A 165 1.21 -1.26 1.94
C GLY A 165 -0.10 -0.58 2.26
N PHE A 166 -0.04 0.36 3.21
CA PHE A 166 -1.14 1.26 3.54
C PHE A 166 -1.34 2.34 2.47
N TYR A 167 -2.60 2.70 2.25
CA TYR A 167 -2.96 3.92 1.54
C TYR A 167 -2.61 5.17 2.36
N VAL A 168 -2.31 6.27 1.68
CA VAL A 168 -2.28 7.59 2.32
C VAL A 168 -3.73 8.06 2.46
N MET A 169 -4.19 8.27 3.69
CA MET A 169 -5.59 8.57 3.97
C MET A 169 -5.89 10.08 3.88
N ASP A 170 -5.33 10.88 4.80
CA ASP A 170 -5.49 12.34 4.80
C ASP A 170 -4.25 13.01 5.39
N LEU A 171 -3.52 13.75 4.56
CA LEU A 171 -2.29 14.45 4.96
C LEU A 171 -2.51 15.54 6.03
N ASN A 172 -3.74 16.05 6.15
CA ASN A 172 -4.09 17.05 7.17
C ASN A 172 -4.52 16.42 8.51
N LYS A 173 -4.76 15.11 8.53
CA LYS A 173 -5.14 14.33 9.72
C LYS A 173 -4.10 13.24 9.98
N PRO A 174 -2.94 13.59 10.53
CA PRO A 174 -1.84 12.64 10.72
C PRO A 174 -2.22 11.42 11.58
N GLU A 175 -3.24 11.52 12.42
CA GLU A 175 -3.76 10.43 13.26
C GLU A 175 -4.50 9.32 12.50
N VAL A 176 -4.87 9.52 11.23
CA VAL A 176 -5.52 8.46 10.41
C VAL A 176 -4.56 7.82 9.41
N ASN A 177 -3.28 8.17 9.45
CA ASN A 177 -2.24 7.65 8.58
C ASN A 177 -1.32 6.71 9.34
N PHE A 178 -0.85 5.65 8.69
CA PHE A 178 0.15 4.76 9.27
C PHE A 178 1.51 5.49 9.44
N PRO A 179 2.27 5.24 10.50
CA PRO A 179 1.91 4.45 11.67
C PRO A 179 1.24 5.26 12.79
N THR A 180 0.39 4.60 13.58
CA THR A 180 -0.10 5.14 14.88
C THR A 180 0.62 4.56 16.08
N THR A 181 1.35 3.46 15.86
CA THR A 181 2.16 2.77 16.87
C THR A 181 3.64 2.79 16.48
N GLY A 182 4.55 2.64 17.44
CA GLY A 182 5.98 2.57 17.11
C GLY A 182 6.78 1.80 18.15
N SER A 183 7.93 1.30 17.72
CA SER A 183 8.96 0.72 18.56
C SER A 183 10.33 1.07 17.97
N ASN A 184 11.35 1.10 18.81
CA ASN A 184 12.70 1.41 18.37
C ASN A 184 13.17 0.42 17.29
N ASN A 185 13.82 0.94 16.24
CA ASN A 185 14.37 0.20 15.10
C ASN A 185 13.35 -0.46 14.15
N LEU A 186 12.05 -0.26 14.33
CA LEU A 186 11.09 -0.54 13.26
C LEU A 186 11.30 0.45 12.11
N PHE A 187 10.99 0.05 10.88
CA PHE A 187 11.06 0.95 9.73
C PHE A 187 9.90 0.73 8.76
N PHE A 188 9.64 1.74 7.94
CA PHE A 188 8.73 1.61 6.82
C PHE A 188 9.26 2.37 5.62
N ASP A 189 8.79 1.97 4.45
CA ASP A 189 9.14 2.56 3.18
C ASP A 189 7.98 3.43 2.68
N ILE A 190 8.25 4.68 2.35
CA ILE A 190 7.38 5.46 1.47
C ILE A 190 7.76 5.08 0.04
N VAL A 191 6.87 4.40 -0.65
CA VAL A 191 7.04 4.07 -2.07
C VAL A 191 6.33 5.13 -2.89
N PHE A 192 7.07 5.77 -3.78
CA PHE A 192 6.57 6.89 -4.57
C PHE A 192 7.14 6.85 -5.99
N VAL A 193 6.50 7.60 -6.88
CA VAL A 193 6.97 7.85 -8.24
C VAL A 193 7.26 9.33 -8.43
N GLY A 194 8.12 9.64 -9.39
CA GLY A 194 8.49 11.00 -9.73
C GLY A 194 9.93 11.13 -10.20
N GLU A 195 10.27 12.30 -10.72
CA GLU A 195 11.63 12.62 -11.17
C GLU A 195 12.57 12.88 -9.99
N VAL A 196 12.07 13.53 -8.92
CA VAL A 196 12.82 13.81 -7.69
C VAL A 196 13.18 12.48 -6.99
N PRO A 197 14.48 12.14 -6.86
CA PRO A 197 14.89 10.88 -6.23
C PRO A 197 14.77 10.94 -4.71
N ALA A 198 14.67 9.78 -4.06
CA ALA A 198 14.57 9.67 -2.61
C ALA A 198 15.77 10.32 -1.87
N THR A 199 16.96 10.32 -2.47
CA THR A 199 18.15 11.00 -1.93
C THR A 199 17.93 12.51 -1.78
N SER A 200 17.18 13.15 -2.68
CA SER A 200 16.79 14.56 -2.55
C SER A 200 15.79 14.76 -1.40
N LEU A 201 14.84 13.83 -1.22
CA LEU A 201 13.92 13.89 -0.07
C LEU A 201 14.64 13.78 1.28
N VAL A 202 15.69 12.96 1.36
CA VAL A 202 16.57 12.91 2.55
C VAL A 202 17.25 14.27 2.77
N GLN A 203 17.71 14.95 1.71
CA GLN A 203 18.33 16.27 1.83
C GLN A 203 17.33 17.35 2.27
N TYR A 204 16.11 17.36 1.72
CA TYR A 204 15.08 18.35 2.04
C TYR A 204 14.62 18.29 3.50
N ASN A 205 14.52 17.07 4.05
CA ASN A 205 14.02 16.84 5.39
C ASN A 205 15.15 16.74 6.44
N GLY A 206 16.35 16.36 6.00
CA GLY A 206 17.47 15.98 6.87
C GLY A 206 17.48 14.48 7.16
N SER A 207 18.66 13.91 7.38
CA SER A 207 18.81 12.48 7.71
C SER A 207 18.20 12.12 9.06
N ASN A 208 18.10 13.08 9.98
CA ASN A 208 17.40 12.94 11.25
C ASN A 208 16.22 13.91 11.27
N VAL A 209 15.01 13.39 11.32
CA VAL A 209 13.77 14.17 11.34
C VAL A 209 13.14 14.08 12.72
N TYR A 210 12.86 15.22 13.33
CA TYR A 210 12.22 15.34 14.62
C TYR A 210 10.73 15.69 14.46
N PRO A 211 9.88 15.28 15.41
CA PRO A 211 8.46 15.57 15.33
C PRO A 211 8.21 17.08 15.46
N ILE A 212 7.17 17.57 14.80
CA ILE A 212 6.73 18.98 14.92
C ILE A 212 5.94 19.24 16.22
N SER A 213 5.50 18.17 16.88
CA SER A 213 4.82 18.15 18.17
C SER A 213 5.06 16.80 18.83
N GLY A 214 5.27 16.76 20.14
CA GLY A 214 5.65 15.55 20.88
C GLY A 214 7.16 15.44 21.07
N SER A 215 7.62 14.34 21.68
CA SER A 215 9.01 14.14 22.10
C SER A 215 9.37 12.67 22.25
N GLY A 216 10.68 12.41 22.37
CA GLY A 216 11.23 11.09 22.69
C GLY A 216 11.49 10.22 21.46
N VAL A 217 10.84 10.51 20.33
CA VAL A 217 11.03 9.79 19.06
C VAL A 217 11.58 10.69 17.98
N HIS A 218 12.33 10.10 17.06
CA HIS A 218 12.78 10.74 15.82
C HIS A 218 12.88 9.69 14.71
N LEU A 219 13.08 10.16 13.47
CA LEU A 219 13.22 9.30 12.31
C LEU A 219 14.63 9.42 11.74
N GLU A 220 15.22 8.29 11.41
CA GLU A 220 16.41 8.23 10.56
C GLU A 220 16.00 7.87 9.13
N LEU A 221 16.32 8.75 8.18
CA LEU A 221 15.94 8.61 6.78
C LEU A 221 17.06 8.00 5.94
N SER A 222 16.71 7.07 5.05
CA SER A 222 17.61 6.53 4.04
C SER A 222 16.90 6.34 2.69
N ALA A 223 17.66 6.19 1.61
CA ALA A 223 17.14 6.04 0.26
C ALA A 223 17.63 4.73 -0.37
N PRO A 224 16.95 3.59 -0.11
CA PRO A 224 17.35 2.28 -0.67
C PRO A 224 17.32 2.24 -2.20
N SER A 225 16.45 3.03 -2.84
CA SER A 225 16.37 3.16 -4.30
C SER A 225 15.79 4.52 -4.70
N LYS A 226 15.72 4.80 -6.01
CA LYS A 226 15.22 6.10 -6.51
C LYS A 226 13.82 6.46 -5.99
N GLY A 227 12.89 5.52 -5.97
CA GLY A 227 11.47 5.72 -5.62
C GLY A 227 11.09 5.18 -4.23
N VAL A 228 12.06 4.93 -3.37
CA VAL A 228 11.83 4.39 -2.02
C VAL A 228 12.57 5.23 -1.00
N LEU A 229 11.83 5.87 -0.10
CA LEU A 229 12.36 6.54 1.08
C LEU A 229 12.07 5.67 2.30
N ARG A 230 13.10 5.21 3.00
CA ARG A 230 12.97 4.41 4.21
C ARG A 230 13.11 5.28 5.45
N LEU A 231 12.23 5.04 6.42
CA LEU A 231 12.19 5.77 7.68
C LEU A 231 12.35 4.76 8.81
N TYR A 232 13.47 4.82 9.52
CA TYR A 232 13.68 4.07 10.76
C TYR A 232 13.14 4.89 11.91
N VAL A 233 12.27 4.30 12.71
CA VAL A 233 11.70 4.91 13.91
C VAL A 233 12.64 4.65 15.08
N LYS A 234 13.11 5.72 15.71
CA LYS A 234 14.04 5.68 16.84
C LYS A 234 13.38 6.30 18.06
N GLY A 235 13.61 5.72 19.23
CA GLY A 235 12.99 6.22 20.45
C GLY A 235 13.36 5.42 21.69
N PRO A 236 12.52 5.51 22.75
CA PRO A 236 12.80 4.86 24.02
C PRO A 236 12.93 3.34 23.91
N THR A 237 13.78 2.77 24.75
CA THR A 237 14.06 1.33 24.85
C THR A 237 13.96 0.88 26.31
N ALA A 238 14.19 -0.41 26.58
CA ALA A 238 14.20 -0.93 27.95
C ALA A 238 15.27 -0.27 28.84
N SER A 239 16.41 0.12 28.26
CA SER A 239 17.50 0.78 28.99
C SER A 239 17.30 2.28 29.16
N ASN A 240 16.46 2.90 28.32
CA ASN A 240 16.08 4.30 28.43
C ASN A 240 14.62 4.47 27.99
N SER A 241 13.69 4.24 28.92
CA SER A 241 12.24 4.19 28.61
C SER A 241 11.54 5.54 28.70
N SER A 242 12.19 6.55 29.27
CA SER A 242 11.57 7.87 29.50
C SER A 242 11.47 8.73 28.24
N GLY A 243 10.46 9.63 28.21
CA GLY A 243 10.45 10.78 27.30
C GLY A 243 9.54 10.67 26.08
N PHE A 244 8.85 9.55 25.86
CA PHE A 244 7.83 9.46 24.81
C PHE A 244 6.62 10.33 25.13
N SER A 245 6.18 11.10 24.14
CA SER A 245 4.83 11.63 24.06
C SER A 245 4.30 11.49 22.63
N PRO A 246 2.97 11.41 22.42
CA PRO A 246 2.39 11.31 21.08
C PRO A 246 2.99 12.34 20.12
N SER A 247 3.51 11.85 19.00
CA SER A 247 4.45 12.60 18.15
C SER A 247 3.99 12.70 16.71
N ILE A 248 3.82 13.94 16.22
CA ILE A 248 3.38 14.25 14.86
C ILE A 248 4.60 14.54 13.98
N PHE A 249 4.68 13.87 12.85
CA PHE A 249 5.72 14.08 11.84
C PHE A 249 5.13 14.66 10.57
N ARG A 250 5.93 15.51 9.90
CA ARG A 250 5.67 16.03 8.55
C ARG A 250 6.94 15.95 7.73
N LEU A 251 6.84 15.32 6.56
CA LEU A 251 7.89 15.20 5.56
C LEU A 251 7.48 15.98 4.33
N TYR A 252 8.43 16.64 3.68
CA TYR A 252 8.16 17.57 2.60
C TYR A 252 8.78 17.13 1.28
N LYS A 253 8.15 17.53 0.18
CA LYS A 253 8.59 17.27 -1.20
C LYS A 253 9.69 18.22 -1.66
N ASP A 254 9.88 19.33 -0.94
CA ASP A 254 10.78 20.42 -1.32
C ASP A 254 11.57 20.97 -0.12
N GLN A 255 12.69 21.65 -0.41
CA GLN A 255 13.57 22.25 0.59
C GLN A 255 12.93 23.41 1.37
N ALA A 256 12.00 24.15 0.74
CA ALA A 256 11.32 25.28 1.37
C ALA A 256 10.20 24.82 2.31
N LYS A 257 9.85 23.52 2.29
CA LYS A 257 8.81 22.88 3.11
C LYS A 257 7.42 23.44 2.84
N ASN A 258 7.14 23.73 1.57
CA ASN A 258 5.83 24.22 1.14
C ASN A 258 4.85 23.08 0.87
N ASP A 259 5.34 21.97 0.32
CA ASP A 259 4.51 20.85 -0.12
C ASP A 259 4.75 19.60 0.73
N LEU A 260 3.67 19.07 1.29
CA LEU A 260 3.74 17.90 2.17
C LEU A 260 3.87 16.61 1.33
N LEU A 261 4.90 15.83 1.62
CA LEU A 261 5.07 14.46 1.12
C LEU A 261 4.20 13.50 1.93
N TYR A 262 4.32 13.55 3.26
CA TYR A 262 3.61 12.65 4.16
C TYR A 262 3.51 13.22 5.57
N ALA A 263 2.44 12.87 6.29
CA ALA A 263 2.26 13.22 7.70
C ALA A 263 1.57 12.09 8.45
N PHE A 264 2.06 11.81 9.66
CA PHE A 264 1.54 10.74 10.53
C PHE A 264 1.76 11.08 12.00
N ASN A 265 1.09 10.34 12.88
CA ASN A 265 1.13 10.57 14.33
C ASN A 265 1.37 9.26 15.08
N ILE A 266 2.55 9.10 15.68
CA ILE A 266 2.82 7.96 16.58
C ILE A 266 2.17 8.27 17.93
N GLN A 267 1.11 7.55 18.27
CA GLN A 267 0.29 7.79 19.47
C GLN A 267 0.62 6.82 20.60
N ARG A 268 1.13 5.63 20.29
CA ARG A 268 1.55 4.63 21.29
C ARG A 268 2.95 4.13 20.99
N TRP A 269 3.75 4.00 22.04
CA TRP A 269 5.11 3.49 21.95
C TRP A 269 5.25 2.17 22.68
N TYR A 270 5.95 1.23 22.05
CA TYR A 270 6.18 -0.10 22.57
C TYR A 270 7.66 -0.31 22.86
N VAL A 271 7.92 -0.98 23.97
CA VAL A 271 9.26 -1.40 24.40
C VAL A 271 9.22 -2.89 24.67
N ALA A 272 9.94 -3.66 23.85
CA ALA A 272 10.16 -5.09 24.09
C ALA A 272 11.38 -5.30 25.01
N LYS A 273 11.33 -6.36 25.83
CA LYS A 273 12.47 -6.81 26.61
C LYS A 273 13.31 -7.75 25.75
N LEU A 274 14.46 -7.27 25.26
CA LEU A 274 15.38 -8.09 24.45
C LEU A 274 15.79 -9.37 25.20
N ASN A 275 15.59 -10.54 24.57
CA ASN A 275 15.83 -11.86 25.16
C ASN A 275 15.13 -12.08 26.52
N GLY A 276 14.08 -11.30 26.79
CA GLY A 276 13.43 -11.24 28.09
C GLY A 276 12.16 -12.08 28.13
N ASN A 277 12.32 -13.40 28.14
CA ASN A 277 11.24 -14.31 28.49
C ASN A 277 11.03 -14.35 30.01
N GLY A 278 9.82 -14.66 30.43
CA GLY A 278 9.48 -14.76 31.83
C GLY A 278 8.01 -15.04 32.05
N ASN A 279 7.63 -15.24 33.31
CA ASN A 279 6.25 -15.43 33.70
C ASN A 279 5.48 -14.10 33.75
N TYR A 280 4.16 -14.18 33.92
CA TYR A 280 3.33 -12.98 33.87
C TYR A 280 3.72 -11.95 34.94
N ASP A 281 4.05 -12.38 36.17
CA ASP A 281 4.50 -11.49 37.24
C ASP A 281 5.79 -10.75 36.85
N SER A 282 6.74 -11.45 36.20
CA SER A 282 7.96 -10.81 35.71
C SER A 282 7.70 -9.80 34.58
N ALA A 283 6.63 -10.00 33.79
CA ALA A 283 6.19 -9.05 32.77
C ALA A 283 5.62 -7.78 33.42
N VAL A 284 4.81 -7.95 34.47
CA VAL A 284 4.26 -6.85 35.28
C VAL A 284 5.39 -6.05 35.94
N ASP A 285 6.32 -6.73 36.62
CA ASP A 285 7.47 -6.09 37.27
C ASP A 285 8.32 -5.31 36.28
N PHE A 286 8.60 -5.90 35.11
CA PHE A 286 9.36 -5.23 34.06
C PHE A 286 8.63 -3.97 33.57
N CYS A 287 7.35 -4.04 33.22
CA CYS A 287 6.63 -2.86 32.73
C CYS A 287 6.46 -1.78 33.79
N ASN A 288 6.24 -2.16 35.06
CA ASN A 288 6.17 -1.21 36.17
C ASN A 288 7.53 -0.52 36.45
N SER A 289 8.64 -1.16 36.09
CA SER A 289 9.98 -0.55 36.19
C SER A 289 10.23 0.52 35.13
N LEU A 290 9.44 0.53 34.05
CA LEU A 290 9.52 1.54 32.99
C LEU A 290 8.57 2.71 33.30
N SER A 291 9.10 3.94 33.26
CA SER A 291 8.32 5.13 33.58
C SER A 291 7.22 5.37 32.53
N GLY A 292 5.96 5.21 32.94
CA GLY A 292 4.80 5.51 32.10
C GLY A 292 4.39 4.37 31.14
N TYR A 293 4.75 3.12 31.44
CA TYR A 293 4.33 1.96 30.66
C TYR A 293 3.47 1.00 31.47
N ARG A 294 2.75 0.13 30.76
CA ARG A 294 1.98 -0.98 31.32
C ARG A 294 2.17 -2.23 30.46
N VAL A 295 1.77 -3.37 31.02
CA VAL A 295 1.58 -4.58 30.23
C VAL A 295 0.48 -4.32 29.18
N PRO A 296 0.70 -4.65 27.89
CA PRO A 296 -0.26 -4.43 26.82
C PRO A 296 -1.58 -5.17 27.05
N LEU A 297 -2.67 -4.66 26.47
CA LEU A 297 -3.89 -5.41 26.25
C LEU A 297 -3.73 -6.23 24.96
N VAL A 298 -4.60 -7.22 24.74
CA VAL A 298 -4.68 -7.93 23.46
C VAL A 298 -4.91 -6.94 22.31
N THR A 299 -5.78 -5.95 22.52
CA THR A 299 -6.07 -4.92 21.52
C THR A 299 -4.95 -3.89 21.34
N ASP A 300 -3.92 -3.89 22.18
CA ASP A 300 -2.69 -3.13 21.91
C ASP A 300 -1.75 -3.88 20.97
N PHE A 301 -1.94 -5.17 20.73
CA PHE A 301 -1.11 -5.91 19.79
C PHE A 301 -1.80 -6.19 18.48
N THR A 302 -3.06 -6.60 18.54
CA THR A 302 -3.77 -7.20 17.41
C THR A 302 -5.22 -6.75 17.36
N ASN A 303 -5.86 -7.02 16.23
CA ASN A 303 -7.28 -6.83 15.99
C ASN A 303 -8.01 -8.15 15.64
N SER A 304 -7.35 -9.29 15.86
CA SER A 304 -7.85 -10.64 15.58
C SER A 304 -8.73 -11.21 16.69
N ASN A 305 -9.45 -12.28 16.36
CA ASN A 305 -10.15 -13.16 17.29
C ASN A 305 -9.66 -14.59 17.10
N ARG A 306 -9.30 -15.28 18.18
CA ARG A 306 -8.90 -16.69 18.12
C ARG A 306 -9.08 -17.35 19.48
N MET A 307 -9.50 -18.62 19.45
CA MET A 307 -9.76 -19.44 20.64
C MET A 307 -10.78 -18.74 21.56
N ASN A 308 -10.43 -18.51 22.83
CA ASN A 308 -11.33 -17.92 23.83
C ASN A 308 -11.39 -16.38 23.75
N TRP A 309 -10.56 -15.74 22.93
CA TRP A 309 -10.57 -14.29 22.74
C TRP A 309 -11.56 -13.85 21.63
N HIS A 310 -12.45 -12.93 22.00
CA HIS A 310 -13.51 -12.38 21.11
C HIS A 310 -13.56 -10.83 21.14
N GLY A 311 -12.50 -10.17 21.60
CA GLY A 311 -12.44 -8.72 21.74
C GLY A 311 -11.82 -7.98 20.55
N GLY A 312 -11.55 -8.67 19.45
CA GLY A 312 -11.04 -8.09 18.20
C GLY A 312 -12.14 -7.57 17.29
N ILE A 313 -11.80 -7.33 16.01
CA ILE A 313 -12.77 -6.85 15.01
C ILE A 313 -13.71 -8.00 14.63
N PRO A 314 -15.05 -7.81 14.66
CA PRO A 314 -15.99 -8.84 14.23
C PRO A 314 -15.66 -9.39 12.84
N GLY A 315 -15.53 -10.72 12.73
CA GLY A 315 -15.24 -11.41 11.46
C GLY A 315 -13.75 -11.55 11.12
N VAL A 316 -12.85 -10.92 11.88
CA VAL A 316 -11.40 -11.14 11.75
C VAL A 316 -11.01 -12.30 12.66
N ASN A 317 -10.87 -13.50 12.10
CA ASN A 317 -10.62 -14.74 12.85
C ASN A 317 -9.26 -15.36 12.52
N GLY A 318 -8.60 -15.92 13.52
CA GLY A 318 -7.27 -16.54 13.41
C GLY A 318 -6.16 -15.50 13.54
N ASP A 319 -5.92 -14.77 12.45
CA ASP A 319 -4.83 -13.80 12.31
C ASP A 319 -5.37 -12.38 12.28
N TYR A 320 -4.48 -11.38 12.41
CA TYR A 320 -4.88 -9.98 12.27
C TYR A 320 -5.43 -9.66 10.88
N GLN A 321 -6.16 -8.55 10.82
CA GLN A 321 -6.39 -7.81 9.60
C GLN A 321 -5.34 -6.70 9.47
N ARG A 322 -4.66 -6.57 8.32
CA ARG A 322 -3.76 -5.44 8.05
C ARG A 322 -4.56 -4.16 8.03
N ARG A 323 -4.40 -3.33 9.06
CA ARG A 323 -5.24 -2.15 9.29
C ARG A 323 -4.57 -1.18 10.26
N ILE A 324 -4.77 0.11 10.05
CA ILE A 324 -4.35 1.18 10.96
C ILE A 324 -5.20 1.08 12.23
N SER A 325 -4.55 1.16 13.38
CA SER A 325 -5.22 1.11 14.68
C SER A 325 -6.07 2.37 14.87
N TYR A 326 -7.21 2.21 15.54
CA TYR A 326 -8.15 3.31 15.73
C TYR A 326 -8.76 3.28 17.12
N LYS A 327 -9.23 4.45 17.57
CA LYS A 327 -10.01 4.56 18.79
C LYS A 327 -11.47 4.23 18.53
N GLN A 328 -12.04 3.42 19.40
CA GLN A 328 -13.46 3.13 19.46
C GLN A 328 -14.23 4.29 20.13
N ASN A 329 -15.56 4.23 20.07
CA ASN A 329 -16.43 5.27 20.65
C ASN A 329 -16.25 5.43 22.17
N ASP A 330 -15.85 4.38 22.88
CA ASP A 330 -15.57 4.39 24.31
C ASP A 330 -14.14 4.86 24.65
N GLY A 331 -13.36 5.22 23.63
CA GLY A 331 -11.98 5.68 23.75
C GLY A 331 -10.93 4.57 23.80
N SER A 332 -11.34 3.30 23.83
CA SER A 332 -10.42 2.16 23.78
C SER A 332 -9.78 2.00 22.41
N TRP A 333 -8.58 1.43 22.37
CA TRP A 333 -7.89 1.12 21.12
C TRP A 333 -8.36 -0.21 20.53
N MET A 334 -8.47 -0.25 19.20
CA MET A 334 -8.64 -1.46 18.40
C MET A 334 -7.46 -1.62 17.46
N GLY A 335 -6.72 -2.71 17.63
CA GLY A 335 -5.45 -2.94 16.95
C GLY A 335 -4.29 -2.18 17.59
N GLY A 336 -3.07 -2.64 17.31
CA GLY A 336 -1.83 -1.97 17.62
C GLY A 336 -0.67 -2.50 16.80
N LEU A 337 0.43 -2.84 17.47
CA LEU A 337 1.71 -2.97 16.82
C LEU A 337 1.75 -4.04 15.71
N PHE A 338 1.17 -5.23 15.92
CA PHE A 338 1.35 -6.34 14.98
C PHE A 338 0.46 -6.20 13.73
N ASN A 339 -0.78 -5.74 13.86
CA ASN A 339 -1.62 -5.48 12.67
C ASN A 339 -1.11 -4.31 11.82
N GLU A 340 -0.47 -3.32 12.43
CA GLU A 340 0.14 -2.19 11.72
C GLU A 340 1.49 -2.56 11.08
N TRP A 341 2.39 -3.18 11.82
CA TRP A 341 3.78 -3.37 11.38
C TRP A 341 4.04 -4.76 10.76
N GLY A 342 3.13 -5.72 10.96
CA GLY A 342 3.32 -7.11 10.55
C GLY A 342 4.28 -7.83 11.50
N ALA A 343 5.08 -8.75 10.98
CA ALA A 343 6.09 -9.45 11.76
C ALA A 343 7.17 -8.48 12.27
N VAL A 344 7.16 -8.21 13.57
CA VAL A 344 8.09 -7.25 14.19
C VAL A 344 9.43 -7.85 14.61
N ALA A 345 9.65 -9.14 14.37
CA ALA A 345 10.80 -9.87 14.90
C ALA A 345 12.16 -9.36 14.38
N ASN A 346 13.19 -9.51 15.22
CA ASN A 346 14.59 -9.21 14.91
C ASN A 346 15.21 -10.28 13.99
N GLU A 347 14.78 -10.25 12.74
CA GLU A 347 15.25 -11.13 11.68
C GLU A 347 15.69 -10.31 10.47
N SER A 348 16.59 -10.86 9.66
CA SER A 348 17.09 -10.21 8.43
C SER A 348 15.97 -9.89 7.43
N THR A 349 14.92 -10.71 7.43
CA THR A 349 13.71 -10.58 6.59
C THR A 349 12.66 -9.65 7.18
N ASN A 350 12.77 -9.27 8.46
CA ASN A 350 11.77 -8.46 9.17
C ASN A 350 12.37 -7.12 9.57
N TYR A 351 12.74 -6.96 10.85
CA TYR A 351 13.29 -5.73 11.41
C TYR A 351 14.65 -5.94 12.07
N PRO A 352 15.75 -5.92 11.31
CA PRO A 352 17.09 -6.12 11.85
C PRO A 352 17.42 -5.07 12.91
N GLY A 353 17.87 -5.53 14.09
CA GLY A 353 18.31 -4.68 15.19
C GLY A 353 17.18 -4.20 16.12
N THR A 354 15.95 -4.68 15.93
CA THR A 354 14.86 -4.40 16.87
C THR A 354 14.95 -5.23 18.15
N ASP A 355 14.28 -4.81 19.22
CA ASP A 355 14.29 -5.50 20.52
C ASP A 355 13.30 -6.68 20.61
N TRP A 356 12.50 -6.89 19.55
CA TRP A 356 11.54 -7.99 19.44
C TRP A 356 12.25 -9.28 19.06
N GLY A 357 12.73 -10.02 20.05
CA GLY A 357 13.40 -11.30 19.84
C GLY A 357 12.45 -12.41 19.36
N VAL A 358 13.03 -13.41 18.68
CA VAL A 358 12.39 -14.69 18.39
C VAL A 358 12.79 -15.69 19.47
N PHE A 359 11.83 -16.45 19.99
CA PHE A 359 12.04 -17.47 21.02
C PHE A 359 11.11 -18.66 20.78
N ASP A 360 11.64 -19.86 20.97
CA ASP A 360 10.86 -21.09 20.97
C ASP A 360 9.95 -21.09 22.21
N ALA A 361 8.68 -20.76 22.02
CA ALA A 361 7.67 -20.87 23.07
C ALA A 361 7.28 -22.34 23.32
N GLY A 362 8.25 -23.16 23.78
CA GLY A 362 8.06 -24.48 24.39
C GLY A 362 7.30 -25.57 23.63
N HIS A 363 6.70 -25.28 22.48
CA HIS A 363 5.84 -26.17 21.73
C HIS A 363 6.52 -26.58 20.43
N GLN A 364 7.07 -27.80 20.43
CA GLN A 364 7.48 -28.48 19.21
C GLN A 364 6.28 -28.57 18.26
N GLY A 365 6.23 -27.69 17.25
CA GLY A 365 5.19 -27.66 16.22
C GLY A 365 4.75 -26.28 15.74
N TRP A 366 5.09 -25.18 16.43
CA TRP A 366 4.65 -23.81 16.11
C TRP A 366 5.81 -22.96 15.59
N SER A 367 6.20 -23.15 14.33
CA SER A 367 7.51 -22.68 13.83
C SER A 367 7.61 -21.24 13.33
N TYR A 368 6.72 -20.30 13.68
CA TYR A 368 6.74 -18.99 13.01
C TYR A 368 6.52 -17.74 13.87
N GLY A 369 6.67 -17.81 15.20
CA GLY A 369 6.77 -16.57 15.97
C GLY A 369 6.66 -16.64 17.48
N SER A 370 6.87 -15.48 18.08
CA SER A 370 7.02 -15.29 19.52
C SER A 370 5.73 -14.75 20.14
N TYR A 371 5.26 -15.39 21.20
CA TYR A 371 4.09 -14.94 21.94
C TYR A 371 4.46 -13.98 23.07
N PHE A 372 3.72 -12.88 23.19
CA PHE A 372 3.93 -11.84 24.19
C PHE A 372 2.76 -11.77 25.17
N TRP A 373 3.09 -11.55 26.45
CA TRP A 373 2.10 -11.41 27.51
C TRP A 373 1.16 -10.23 27.31
N THR A 374 -0.10 -10.44 27.67
CA THR A 374 -1.09 -9.36 27.82
C THR A 374 -1.66 -9.34 29.23
N SER A 375 -2.24 -8.20 29.62
CA SER A 375 -2.93 -8.02 30.91
C SER A 375 -4.37 -8.51 30.91
N ASN A 376 -4.90 -8.95 29.76
CA ASN A 376 -6.24 -9.53 29.69
C ASN A 376 -6.22 -10.95 30.29
N LYS A 377 -7.05 -11.16 31.31
CA LYS A 377 -7.25 -12.47 31.92
C LYS A 377 -8.23 -13.29 31.08
N GLU A 378 -7.89 -14.55 30.87
CA GLU A 378 -8.84 -15.55 30.37
C GLU A 378 -9.61 -16.15 31.54
N ASN A 379 -8.91 -16.49 32.62
CA ASN A 379 -9.46 -16.91 33.91
C ASN A 379 -8.46 -16.60 35.05
N ASP A 380 -8.67 -17.13 36.25
CA ASP A 380 -7.80 -16.88 37.42
C ASP A 380 -6.39 -17.47 37.30
N THR A 381 -6.18 -18.40 36.36
CA THR A 381 -4.92 -19.13 36.17
C THR A 381 -4.26 -18.91 34.81
N TYR A 382 -4.98 -18.31 33.85
CA TYR A 382 -4.51 -18.08 32.48
C TYR A 382 -4.68 -16.63 32.05
N ASN A 383 -3.67 -16.10 31.35
CA ASN A 383 -3.74 -14.83 30.66
C ASN A 383 -3.64 -15.01 29.16
N PHE A 384 -4.24 -14.09 28.42
CA PHE A 384 -4.08 -14.05 26.98
C PHE A 384 -2.67 -13.62 26.58
N VAL A 385 -2.20 -14.18 25.48
CA VAL A 385 -0.92 -13.91 24.83
C VAL A 385 -1.16 -13.63 23.34
N VAL A 386 -0.28 -12.86 22.71
CA VAL A 386 -0.40 -12.52 21.28
C VAL A 386 0.90 -12.84 20.55
N GLU A 387 0.77 -13.54 19.44
CA GLU A 387 1.84 -13.96 18.54
C GLU A 387 2.32 -12.78 17.68
N SER A 388 3.63 -12.57 17.56
CA SER A 388 4.23 -11.36 16.97
C SER A 388 4.28 -11.29 15.43
N HIS A 389 3.97 -12.37 14.72
CA HIS A 389 4.04 -12.47 13.26
C HIS A 389 2.68 -12.22 12.61
N LEU A 390 1.67 -12.92 13.08
CA LEU A 390 0.30 -12.95 12.57
C LEU A 390 -0.70 -12.34 13.55
N GLY A 391 -0.27 -11.91 14.74
CA GLY A 391 -1.16 -11.34 15.75
C GLY A 391 -2.20 -12.33 16.24
N ALA A 392 -1.89 -13.63 16.19
CA ALA A 392 -2.81 -14.66 16.63
C ALA A 392 -2.90 -14.67 18.16
N THR A 393 -4.12 -14.75 18.69
CA THR A 393 -4.34 -14.80 20.14
C THR A 393 -4.29 -16.23 20.66
N GLY A 394 -3.73 -16.41 21.85
CA GLY A 394 -3.77 -17.65 22.63
C GLY A 394 -3.88 -17.32 24.11
N ASP A 395 -3.85 -18.33 24.96
CA ASP A 395 -3.86 -18.21 26.42
C ASP A 395 -2.78 -19.10 27.03
N GLN A 396 -2.25 -18.71 28.19
CA GLN A 396 -1.26 -19.52 28.91
C GLN A 396 -1.29 -19.31 30.42
N LEU A 397 -0.90 -20.38 31.14
CA LEU A 397 -0.63 -20.40 32.58
C LEU A 397 0.28 -19.25 33.00
N LEU A 398 -0.13 -18.50 34.02
CA LEU A 398 0.62 -17.36 34.56
C LEU A 398 2.06 -17.70 34.97
N THR A 399 2.34 -18.96 35.30
CA THR A 399 3.65 -19.45 35.76
C THR A 399 4.60 -19.84 34.63
N ASP A 400 4.13 -19.94 33.38
CA ASP A 400 4.97 -20.28 32.24
C ASP A 400 6.00 -19.18 32.00
N ASN A 401 7.27 -19.54 31.74
CA ASN A 401 8.37 -18.59 31.59
C ASN A 401 8.92 -18.48 30.16
N THR A 402 8.23 -19.05 29.18
CA THR A 402 8.68 -19.12 27.77
C THR A 402 8.17 -17.98 26.89
N TYR A 403 7.38 -17.07 27.46
CA TYR A 403 6.70 -16.00 26.73
C TYR A 403 7.43 -14.66 26.87
N GLY A 404 7.39 -13.87 25.81
CA GLY A 404 8.07 -12.59 25.73
C GLY A 404 7.37 -11.51 26.52
N VAL A 405 8.17 -10.54 26.96
CA VAL A 405 7.69 -9.37 27.68
C VAL A 405 7.84 -8.15 26.78
N ALA A 406 6.75 -7.40 26.64
CA ALA A 406 6.77 -6.07 26.06
C ALA A 406 5.79 -5.17 26.81
N CYS A 407 6.01 -3.87 26.71
CA CYS A 407 5.25 -2.85 27.41
C CYS A 407 4.80 -1.78 26.44
N VAL A 408 3.67 -1.12 26.73
CA VAL A 408 3.11 -0.05 25.91
C VAL A 408 2.78 1.16 26.77
N THR A 409 2.92 2.35 26.20
CA THR A 409 2.43 3.59 26.82
C THR A 409 0.89 3.60 26.84
N PRO A 410 0.24 4.10 27.90
CA PRO A 410 -1.22 4.11 28.06
C PRO A 410 -2.04 4.62 26.88
#